data_AF-X1UYE3-F1
#
_entry.id   AF-X1UYE3-F1
#
_cell.length_a   1.000
_cell.length_b   1.000
_cell.length_c   1.000
_cell.angle_alpha   90.00
_cell.angle_beta   90.00
_cell.angle_gamma   90.00
#
_symmetry.space_group_name_H-M   'P 1'
#
loop_
_entity.id
_entity.type
_entity.pdbx_description
1 polymer ?
#
loop_
_entity_poly.entity_id
_entity_poly.type
_entity_poly.pdbx_seq_one_letter_code
_entity_poly.pdbx_strand_id
1 'polypeptide(L)'
;YEVLESILDVKGYAAVPAGTGDLVKIVPRAEAVKRNLQVRIGSNPSEIPKNDSLVTQIIRLKYADVTEVSQIIRPLLATGLHMATYPRTNSIIVTDTSSNIHHIAKIIHNLDVPGSQEQVTLIGLSYASAEVLGEQITRIMDKSKVVSSQPGHSRTMPKIETGIKILPDVRINSLIVVANAQDTATIERLAKQLDTQRPRGTNNVHVVYLRNAQATDTAQSLTGALANMRIAGAIEGAQNVQVTADEGTNALIITASAQDFE
;
A
#
# COMPACT_ATOMS: atom_id res chain seq x y z
N TYR A 1 -18.17 -45.98 1.99
CA TYR A 1 -16.79 -45.65 2.37
C TYR A 1 -16.73 -44.28 3.08
N GLU A 2 -17.46 -43.28 2.58
CA GLU A 2 -17.52 -41.91 3.12
C GLU A 2 -17.79 -41.79 4.63
N VAL A 3 -18.73 -42.58 5.18
CA VAL A 3 -19.04 -42.56 6.63
C VAL A 3 -17.84 -43.00 7.48
N LEU A 4 -17.07 -43.99 7.02
CA LEU A 4 -15.88 -44.47 7.73
C LEU A 4 -14.78 -43.39 7.72
N GLU A 5 -14.56 -42.72 6.59
CA GLU A 5 -13.59 -41.63 6.48
C GLU A 5 -13.93 -40.48 7.44
N SER A 6 -15.22 -40.12 7.51
CA SER A 6 -15.70 -39.06 8.42
C SER A 6 -15.50 -39.42 9.90
N ILE A 7 -15.78 -40.67 10.29
CA ILE A 7 -15.53 -41.15 11.66
C ILE A 7 -14.03 -41.13 11.99
N LEU A 8 -13.18 -41.55 11.05
CA LEU A 8 -11.73 -41.54 11.23
C LEU A 8 -11.23 -40.10 11.39
N ASP A 9 -11.73 -39.17 10.58
CA ASP A 9 -11.36 -37.75 10.65
C ASP A 9 -11.68 -37.15 12.02
N VAL A 10 -12.89 -37.39 12.55
CA VAL A 10 -13.31 -36.96 13.90
C VAL A 10 -12.41 -37.56 14.99
N LYS A 11 -11.89 -38.78 14.78
CA LYS A 11 -10.99 -39.45 15.72
C LYS A 11 -9.50 -39.12 15.51
N GLY A 12 -9.15 -38.27 14.55
CA GLY A 12 -7.76 -37.87 14.27
C GLY A 12 -6.95 -38.87 13.45
N TYR A 13 -7.62 -39.79 12.75
CA TYR A 13 -7.02 -40.77 11.85
C TYR A 13 -7.40 -40.47 10.40
N ALA A 14 -6.59 -40.95 9.46
CA ALA A 14 -6.89 -40.86 8.04
C ALA A 14 -6.67 -42.21 7.37
N ALA A 15 -7.54 -42.50 6.41
CA ALA A 15 -7.42 -43.64 5.52
C ALA A 15 -6.53 -43.25 4.33
N VAL A 16 -5.41 -43.96 4.14
CA VAL A 16 -4.47 -43.71 3.03
C VAL A 16 -4.33 -44.99 2.19
N PRO A 17 -4.40 -44.91 0.85
CA PRO A 17 -4.16 -46.07 -0.02
C PRO A 17 -2.75 -46.63 0.21
N ALA A 18 -2.64 -47.94 0.40
CA ALA A 18 -1.38 -48.64 0.63
C ALA A 18 -1.01 -49.51 -0.57
N GLY A 19 -0.23 -48.94 -1.51
CA GLY A 19 0.32 -49.66 -2.66
C GLY A 19 -0.65 -49.88 -3.81
N THR A 20 -0.32 -50.85 -4.68
CA THR A 20 -1.15 -51.27 -5.84
C THR A 20 -2.17 -52.33 -5.40
N GLY A 21 -3.39 -51.91 -5.06
CA GLY A 21 -4.53 -52.75 -4.69
C GLY A 21 -5.60 -51.96 -3.90
N ASP A 22 -6.70 -52.61 -3.50
CA ASP A 22 -7.79 -52.05 -2.67
C ASP A 22 -7.45 -51.96 -1.16
N LEU A 23 -6.16 -52.03 -0.81
CA LEU A 23 -5.73 -52.03 0.59
C LEU A 23 -5.64 -50.59 1.13
N VAL A 24 -6.42 -50.30 2.17
CA VAL A 24 -6.42 -49.01 2.87
C VAL A 24 -5.72 -49.16 4.22
N LYS A 25 -4.72 -48.32 4.48
CA LYS A 25 -4.07 -48.25 5.79
C LYS A 25 -4.60 -47.07 6.58
N ILE A 26 -5.02 -47.34 7.82
CA ILE A 26 -5.40 -46.30 8.77
C ILE A 26 -4.14 -45.84 9.47
N VAL A 27 -3.85 -44.54 9.40
CA VAL A 27 -2.68 -43.92 10.03
C VAL A 27 -3.10 -42.67 10.80
N PRO A 28 -2.34 -42.25 11.83
CA PRO A 28 -2.55 -40.95 12.45
C PRO A 28 -2.50 -39.84 11.40
N ARG A 29 -3.33 -38.80 11.55
CA ARG A 29 -3.41 -37.68 10.59
C ARG A 29 -2.05 -37.04 10.30
N ALA A 30 -1.21 -36.89 11.32
CA ALA A 30 0.14 -36.35 11.19
C ALA A 30 1.08 -37.19 10.31
N GLU A 31 0.88 -38.51 10.25
CA GLU A 31 1.63 -39.41 9.36
C GLU A 31 1.03 -39.46 7.96
N ALA A 32 -0.29 -39.32 7.83
CA ALA A 32 -0.99 -39.31 6.55
C ALA A 32 -0.47 -38.19 5.62
N VAL A 33 -0.22 -37.01 6.18
CA VAL A 33 0.28 -35.83 5.46
C VAL A 33 1.67 -36.07 4.83
N LYS A 34 2.46 -36.98 5.39
CA LYS A 34 3.81 -37.32 4.88
C LYS A 34 3.82 -38.45 3.85
N ARG A 35 2.67 -39.09 3.60
CA ARG A 35 2.52 -40.18 2.65
C ARG A 35 2.11 -39.64 1.27
N ASN A 36 2.15 -40.48 0.24
CA ASN A 36 1.89 -40.11 -1.15
C ASN A 36 0.42 -39.70 -1.37
N LEU A 37 0.07 -38.48 -0.96
CA LEU A 37 -1.27 -37.92 -1.13
C LEU A 37 -1.52 -37.64 -2.60
N GLN A 38 -2.78 -37.76 -3.00
CA GLN A 38 -3.19 -37.33 -4.34
C GLN A 38 -3.00 -35.81 -4.45
N VAL A 39 -2.15 -35.40 -5.39
CA VAL A 39 -1.97 -33.99 -5.75
C VAL A 39 -2.96 -33.64 -6.85
N ARG A 40 -3.80 -32.63 -6.60
CA ARG A 40 -4.77 -32.10 -7.54
C ARG A 40 -4.40 -30.66 -7.89
N ILE A 41 -4.59 -30.30 -9.16
CA ILE A 41 -4.33 -28.95 -9.67
C ILE A 41 -5.65 -28.36 -10.12
N GLY A 42 -5.96 -27.14 -9.69
CA GLY A 42 -7.16 -26.45 -10.10
C GLY A 42 -7.72 -25.56 -9.00
N SER A 43 -8.31 -24.45 -9.41
CA SER A 43 -8.92 -23.46 -8.50
C SER A 43 -10.45 -23.49 -8.53
N ASN A 44 -11.06 -24.27 -9.42
CA ASN A 44 -12.51 -24.29 -9.61
C ASN A 44 -13.19 -25.10 -8.49
N PRO A 45 -14.00 -24.47 -7.62
CA PRO A 45 -14.68 -25.19 -6.54
C PRO A 45 -15.58 -26.33 -7.04
N SER A 46 -16.11 -26.21 -8.27
CA SER A 46 -17.03 -27.20 -8.86
C SER A 46 -16.34 -28.52 -9.23
N GLU A 47 -15.02 -28.52 -9.39
CA GLU A 47 -14.21 -29.70 -9.76
C GLU A 47 -13.61 -30.40 -8.52
N ILE A 48 -13.84 -29.85 -7.34
CA ILE A 48 -13.32 -30.34 -6.07
C ILE A 48 -14.41 -31.22 -5.42
N PRO A 49 -14.16 -32.53 -5.27
CA PRO A 49 -15.10 -33.44 -4.61
C PRO A 49 -15.38 -33.00 -3.17
N LYS A 50 -16.58 -33.28 -2.68
CA LYS A 50 -16.98 -33.02 -1.30
C LYS A 50 -16.91 -34.29 -0.47
N ASN A 51 -15.72 -34.88 -0.40
CA ASN A 51 -15.45 -36.07 0.39
C ASN A 51 -14.38 -35.79 1.45
N ASP A 52 -14.29 -36.66 2.44
CA ASP A 52 -13.39 -36.48 3.59
C ASP A 52 -12.00 -37.10 3.36
N SER A 53 -11.68 -37.43 2.11
CA SER A 53 -10.35 -37.88 1.72
C SER A 53 -9.32 -36.75 1.84
N LEU A 54 -8.15 -37.07 2.38
CA LEU A 54 -7.07 -36.13 2.58
C LEU A 54 -6.27 -35.97 1.27
N VAL A 55 -6.23 -34.75 0.73
CA VAL A 55 -5.61 -34.46 -0.57
C VAL A 55 -4.78 -33.19 -0.50
N THR A 56 -3.83 -33.04 -1.43
CA THR A 56 -3.08 -31.81 -1.61
C THR A 56 -3.58 -31.08 -2.86
N GLN A 57 -4.13 -29.88 -2.69
CA GLN A 57 -4.64 -29.06 -3.77
C GLN A 57 -3.72 -27.87 -4.03
N ILE A 58 -3.37 -27.67 -5.31
CA ILE A 58 -2.67 -26.48 -5.78
C ILE A 58 -3.71 -25.52 -6.39
N ILE A 59 -3.90 -24.39 -5.72
CA ILE A 59 -4.85 -23.32 -6.10
C ILE A 59 -4.03 -22.13 -6.59
N ARG A 60 -4.19 -21.77 -7.87
CA ARG A 60 -3.56 -20.58 -8.44
C ARG A 60 -4.53 -19.41 -8.37
N LEU A 61 -4.08 -18.28 -7.85
CA LEU A 61 -4.84 -17.03 -7.83
C LEU A 61 -4.54 -16.22 -9.08
N LYS A 62 -5.56 -15.57 -9.63
CA LYS A 62 -5.42 -14.71 -10.80
C LYS A 62 -5.08 -13.29 -10.38
N TYR A 63 -5.82 -12.73 -9.44
CA TYR A 63 -5.81 -11.32 -9.10
C TYR A 63 -5.25 -11.01 -7.71
N ALA A 64 -5.74 -11.71 -6.68
CA ALA A 64 -5.34 -11.43 -5.31
C ALA A 64 -3.92 -11.92 -5.00
N ASP A 65 -3.23 -11.27 -4.07
CA ASP A 65 -1.91 -11.70 -3.60
C ASP A 65 -2.03 -12.95 -2.72
N VAL A 66 -1.20 -13.96 -3.04
CA VAL A 66 -1.19 -15.23 -2.32
C VAL A 66 -0.84 -15.09 -0.83
N THR A 67 0.01 -14.13 -0.49
CA THR A 67 0.50 -13.91 0.88
C THR A 67 -0.62 -13.33 1.73
N GLU A 68 -1.33 -12.33 1.21
CA GLU A 68 -2.51 -11.75 1.89
C GLU A 68 -3.61 -12.79 2.08
N VAL A 69 -3.98 -13.51 1.00
CA VAL A 69 -5.04 -14.52 1.07
C VAL A 69 -4.66 -15.65 2.02
N SER A 70 -3.40 -16.09 2.03
CA SER A 70 -2.97 -17.16 2.93
C SER A 70 -3.16 -16.82 4.42
N GLN A 71 -2.97 -15.56 4.81
CA GLN A 71 -3.18 -15.13 6.20
C GLN A 71 -4.65 -15.20 6.62
N ILE A 72 -5.56 -14.90 5.69
CA ILE A 72 -7.01 -14.96 5.90
C ILE A 72 -7.49 -16.41 5.98
N ILE A 73 -6.93 -17.30 5.14
CA ILE A 73 -7.35 -18.70 5.05
C ILE A 73 -6.70 -19.59 6.12
N ARG A 74 -5.51 -19.27 6.62
CA ARG A 74 -4.78 -20.07 7.63
C ARG A 74 -5.63 -20.51 8.84
N PRO A 75 -6.48 -19.68 9.47
CA PRO A 75 -7.34 -20.13 10.57
C PRO A 75 -8.46 -21.09 10.17
N LEU A 76 -8.76 -21.23 8.87
CA LEU A 76 -9.78 -22.15 8.35
C LEU A 76 -9.23 -23.56 8.07
N LEU A 77 -7.91 -23.75 8.19
CA LEU A 77 -7.28 -25.06 8.06
C LEU A 77 -7.53 -25.91 9.30
N ALA A 78 -7.71 -27.21 9.13
CA ALA A 78 -7.78 -28.09 10.29
C ALA A 78 -6.43 -28.16 11.02
N THR A 79 -6.48 -28.33 12.33
CA THR A 79 -5.29 -28.38 13.20
C THR A 79 -4.33 -29.49 12.77
N GLY A 80 -3.03 -29.16 12.63
CA GLY A 80 -1.98 -30.12 12.28
C GLY A 80 -1.81 -30.38 10.78
N LEU A 81 -2.51 -29.63 9.94
CA LEU A 81 -2.37 -29.69 8.49
C LEU A 81 -1.47 -28.62 7.91
N HIS A 82 -1.02 -28.86 6.67
CA HIS A 82 0.05 -28.09 6.04
C HIS A 82 -0.51 -27.23 4.91
N MET A 83 -0.09 -25.96 4.93
CA MET A 83 -0.27 -25.01 3.83
C MET A 83 1.09 -24.41 3.50
N ALA A 84 1.36 -24.28 2.22
CA ALA A 84 2.49 -23.54 1.70
C ALA A 84 2.01 -22.54 0.64
N THR A 85 2.69 -21.41 0.53
CA THR A 85 2.46 -20.45 -0.55
C THR A 85 3.67 -20.44 -1.48
N TYR A 86 3.42 -20.20 -2.76
CA TYR A 86 4.44 -20.00 -3.77
C TYR A 86 4.19 -18.68 -4.49
N PRO A 87 4.73 -17.56 -3.96
CA PRO A 87 4.53 -16.21 -4.52
C PRO A 87 4.93 -16.08 -5.98
N ARG A 88 5.96 -16.81 -6.44
CA ARG A 88 6.46 -16.73 -7.82
C ARG A 88 5.42 -17.13 -8.88
N THR A 89 4.52 -18.07 -8.58
CA THR A 89 3.41 -18.43 -9.47
C THR A 89 2.05 -18.00 -8.92
N ASN A 90 2.03 -17.19 -7.86
CA ASN A 90 0.85 -16.76 -7.13
C ASN A 90 -0.08 -17.94 -6.78
N SER A 91 0.46 -18.97 -6.12
CA SER A 91 -0.25 -20.24 -5.86
C SER A 91 -0.21 -20.67 -4.40
N ILE A 92 -1.32 -21.16 -3.87
CA ILE A 92 -1.43 -21.77 -2.54
C ILE A 92 -1.47 -23.29 -2.72
N ILE A 93 -0.63 -23.98 -1.96
CA ILE A 93 -0.62 -25.43 -1.83
C ILE A 93 -1.26 -25.74 -0.48
N VAL A 94 -2.44 -26.33 -0.49
CA VAL A 94 -3.20 -26.69 0.71
C VAL A 94 -3.30 -28.20 0.82
N THR A 95 -2.98 -28.75 1.98
CA THR A 95 -3.22 -30.16 2.28
C THR A 95 -4.29 -30.27 3.34
N ASP A 96 -5.48 -30.73 2.98
CA ASP A 96 -6.63 -30.91 3.88
C ASP A 96 -7.63 -31.93 3.31
N THR A 97 -8.75 -32.14 4.00
CA THR A 97 -9.89 -32.90 3.47
C THR A 97 -10.47 -32.18 2.26
N SER A 98 -10.92 -32.94 1.27
CA SER A 98 -11.49 -32.35 0.04
C SER A 98 -12.73 -31.49 0.34
N SER A 99 -13.54 -31.87 1.33
CA SER A 99 -14.64 -31.07 1.88
C SER A 99 -14.18 -29.68 2.35
N ASN A 100 -13.09 -29.59 3.13
CA ASN A 100 -12.58 -28.29 3.59
C ASN A 100 -11.92 -27.49 2.46
N ILE A 101 -11.18 -28.17 1.58
CA ILE A 101 -10.57 -27.55 0.39
C ILE A 101 -11.64 -26.93 -0.51
N HIS A 102 -12.80 -27.58 -0.67
CA HIS A 102 -13.92 -27.02 -1.42
C HIS A 102 -14.42 -25.70 -0.80
N HIS A 103 -14.54 -25.63 0.53
CA HIS A 103 -14.93 -24.40 1.23
C HIS A 103 -13.87 -23.30 1.07
N ILE A 104 -12.59 -23.64 1.26
CA ILE A 104 -11.46 -22.73 1.08
C ILE A 104 -11.44 -22.19 -0.36
N ALA A 105 -11.57 -23.06 -1.36
CA ALA A 105 -11.59 -22.67 -2.77
C ALA A 105 -12.75 -21.72 -3.09
N LYS A 106 -13.93 -21.91 -2.48
CA LYS A 106 -15.06 -20.98 -2.62
C LYS A 106 -14.76 -19.61 -2.02
N ILE A 107 -14.09 -19.55 -0.87
CA ILE A 107 -13.70 -18.29 -0.24
C ILE A 107 -12.64 -17.59 -1.11
N ILE A 108 -11.60 -18.31 -1.53
CA ILE A 108 -10.57 -17.79 -2.43
C ILE A 108 -11.20 -17.26 -3.71
N HIS A 109 -12.16 -17.98 -4.31
CA HIS A 109 -12.85 -17.52 -5.52
C HIS A 109 -13.60 -16.20 -5.33
N ASN A 110 -14.19 -15.96 -4.16
CA ASN A 110 -14.87 -14.69 -3.85
C ASN A 110 -13.90 -13.56 -3.51
N LEU A 111 -12.68 -13.88 -3.04
CA LEU A 111 -11.63 -12.90 -2.76
C LEU A 111 -10.80 -12.55 -4.00
N ASP A 112 -10.66 -13.50 -4.93
CA ASP A 112 -9.90 -13.37 -6.17
C ASP A 112 -10.71 -12.62 -7.25
N VAL A 113 -11.09 -11.38 -6.94
CA VAL A 113 -11.85 -10.50 -7.84
C VAL A 113 -10.96 -9.61 -8.68
N PRO A 114 -11.36 -9.24 -9.92
CA PRO A 114 -10.63 -8.29 -10.75
C PRO A 114 -10.46 -6.93 -10.04
N GLY A 115 -9.27 -6.35 -10.16
CA GLY A 115 -8.95 -5.05 -9.57
C GLY A 115 -8.25 -5.11 -8.20
N SER A 116 -8.05 -6.30 -7.63
CA SER A 116 -7.19 -6.52 -6.46
C SER A 116 -5.69 -6.61 -6.80
N GLN A 117 -5.35 -6.77 -8.08
CA GLN A 117 -3.95 -6.78 -8.53
C GLN A 117 -3.31 -5.41 -8.39
N GLU A 118 -2.10 -5.39 -7.86
CA GLU A 118 -1.21 -4.25 -7.98
C GLU A 118 -0.76 -4.10 -9.44
N GLN A 119 -0.89 -2.88 -9.96
CA GLN A 119 -0.39 -2.49 -11.27
C GLN A 119 0.48 -1.24 -11.15
N VAL A 120 1.47 -1.14 -12.04
CA VAL A 120 2.33 0.03 -12.13
C VAL A 120 1.69 1.02 -13.11
N THR A 121 1.34 2.20 -12.61
CA THR A 121 0.74 3.29 -13.39
C THR A 121 1.60 4.54 -13.31
N LEU A 122 1.79 5.21 -14.44
CA LEU A 122 2.50 6.49 -14.52
C LEU A 122 1.49 7.64 -14.56
N ILE A 123 1.64 8.62 -13.67
CA ILE A 123 0.81 9.82 -13.60
C ILE A 123 1.68 11.05 -13.85
N GLY A 124 1.49 11.73 -14.98
CA GLY A 124 2.22 12.96 -15.30
C GLY A 124 1.65 14.17 -14.56
N LEU A 125 2.54 15.07 -14.10
CA LEU A 125 2.18 16.30 -13.40
C LEU A 125 2.56 17.53 -14.24
N SER A 126 1.69 18.53 -14.26
CA SER A 126 1.81 19.72 -15.12
C SER A 126 2.37 20.94 -14.40
N TYR A 127 2.08 21.13 -13.11
CA TYR A 127 2.38 22.36 -12.38
C TYR A 127 3.18 22.14 -11.11
N ALA A 128 2.83 21.11 -10.34
CA ALA A 128 3.48 20.80 -9.08
C ALA A 128 4.66 19.84 -9.27
N SER A 129 5.60 19.89 -8.33
CA SER A 129 6.77 19.00 -8.31
C SER A 129 6.34 17.59 -7.89
N ALA A 130 6.77 16.59 -8.66
CA ALA A 130 6.55 15.18 -8.35
C ALA A 130 7.03 14.78 -6.96
N GLU A 131 8.16 15.31 -6.50
CA GLU A 131 8.71 14.99 -5.18
C GLU A 131 7.78 15.46 -4.05
N VAL A 132 7.35 16.73 -4.12
CA VAL A 132 6.47 17.34 -3.10
C VAL A 132 5.09 16.68 -3.10
N LEU A 133 4.49 16.50 -4.29
CA LEU A 133 3.17 15.86 -4.38
C LEU A 133 3.23 14.38 -4.00
N GLY A 134 4.27 13.66 -4.40
CA GLY A 134 4.45 12.25 -4.08
C GLY A 134 4.46 12.02 -2.56
N GLU A 135 5.21 12.83 -1.82
CA GLU A 135 5.20 12.76 -0.36
C GLU A 135 3.84 13.11 0.25
N GLN A 136 3.19 14.17 -0.23
CA GLN A 136 1.89 14.60 0.28
C GLN A 136 0.81 13.53 0.06
N ILE A 137 0.74 12.97 -1.15
CA ILE A 137 -0.20 11.89 -1.50
C ILE A 137 0.09 10.66 -0.65
N THR A 138 1.36 10.27 -0.49
CA THR A 138 1.75 9.13 0.36
C THR A 138 1.26 9.32 1.79
N ARG A 139 1.49 10.51 2.37
CA ARG A 139 1.01 10.83 3.73
C ARG A 139 -0.51 10.79 3.86
N ILE A 140 -1.25 11.21 2.83
CA ILE A 140 -2.72 11.15 2.83
C ILE A 140 -3.19 9.70 2.76
N MET A 141 -2.62 8.90 1.85
CA MET A 141 -2.98 7.49 1.68
C MET A 141 -2.65 6.65 2.93
N ASP A 142 -1.52 6.93 3.58
CA ASP A 142 -1.15 6.28 4.84
C ASP A 142 -2.14 6.62 5.96
N LYS A 143 -2.55 7.89 6.09
CA LYS A 143 -3.52 8.32 7.12
C LYS A 143 -4.91 7.74 6.91
N SER A 144 -5.36 7.60 5.67
CA SER A 144 -6.65 6.99 5.34
C SER A 144 -6.77 5.53 5.82
N LYS A 145 -5.64 4.81 5.92
CA LYS A 145 -5.63 3.40 6.37
C LYS A 145 -5.54 3.23 7.89
N VAL A 146 -5.15 4.27 8.64
CA VAL A 146 -5.07 4.21 10.11
C VAL A 146 -6.45 4.18 10.77
N VAL A 147 -7.51 4.64 10.09
CA VAL A 147 -8.86 4.77 10.67
C VAL A 147 -9.57 3.42 10.88
N SER A 148 -9.08 2.30 10.31
CA SER A 148 -9.59 0.95 10.58
C SER A 148 -8.87 0.22 11.73
N SER A 149 -8.00 0.90 12.49
CA SER A 149 -7.34 0.33 13.68
C SER A 149 -8.08 0.79 14.93
N GLN A 150 -9.04 -0.02 15.39
CA GLN A 150 -9.76 0.22 16.63
C GLN A 150 -8.78 0.32 17.82
N PRO A 151 -8.85 1.37 18.66
CA PRO A 151 -7.88 1.58 19.74
C PRO A 151 -8.16 0.58 20.86
N GLY A 152 -7.29 -0.43 21.00
CA GLY A 152 -7.42 -1.39 22.09
C GLY A 152 -6.46 -2.57 22.12
N HIS A 153 -5.75 -2.90 21.04
CA HIS A 153 -4.81 -4.03 21.06
C HIS A 153 -3.48 -3.65 20.42
N SER A 154 -2.59 -3.08 21.24
CA SER A 154 -1.16 -3.01 20.93
C SER A 154 -0.57 -4.41 20.98
N ARG A 155 -0.70 -5.12 19.87
CA ARG A 155 0.25 -6.18 19.49
C ARG A 155 0.99 -5.63 18.30
N THR A 156 2.32 -5.70 18.36
CA THR A 156 3.26 -5.53 17.26
C THR A 156 2.92 -6.52 16.14
N MET A 157 1.82 -6.26 15.43
CA MET A 157 1.55 -6.85 14.14
C MET A 157 2.53 -6.20 13.17
N PRO A 158 3.19 -6.96 12.29
CA PRO A 158 3.98 -6.38 11.23
C PRO A 158 3.09 -5.39 10.48
N LYS A 159 3.57 -4.15 10.35
CA LYS A 159 2.95 -3.11 9.53
C LYS A 159 2.60 -3.79 8.21
N ILE A 160 1.31 -4.01 7.96
CA ILE A 160 0.86 -4.42 6.63
C ILE A 160 1.23 -3.21 5.79
N GLU A 161 2.39 -3.27 5.13
CA GLU A 161 2.77 -2.34 4.09
C GLU A 161 1.77 -2.57 2.98
N THR A 162 0.60 -1.99 3.13
CA THR A 162 -0.49 -2.13 2.19
C THR A 162 -0.06 -1.48 0.89
N GLY A 163 0.51 -2.29 -0.01
CA GLY A 163 0.51 -2.30 -1.47
C GLY A 163 0.61 -1.03 -2.30
N ILE A 164 0.65 0.15 -1.70
CA ILE A 164 0.69 1.44 -2.37
C ILE A 164 2.11 1.96 -2.24
N LYS A 165 2.87 1.89 -3.33
CA LYS A 165 4.20 2.49 -3.43
C LYS A 165 4.15 3.60 -4.46
N ILE A 166 4.41 4.82 -4.01
CA ILE A 166 4.46 6.00 -4.87
C ILE A 166 5.92 6.44 -4.95
N LEU A 167 6.48 6.43 -6.15
CA LEU A 167 7.85 6.86 -6.42
C LEU A 167 7.81 8.08 -7.36
N PRO A 168 8.32 9.24 -6.94
CA PRO A 168 8.44 10.39 -7.82
C PRO A 168 9.61 10.24 -8.79
N ASP A 169 9.36 10.46 -10.09
CA ASP A 169 10.39 10.64 -11.12
C ASP A 169 10.49 12.12 -11.49
N VAL A 170 11.56 12.76 -11.00
CA VAL A 170 11.83 14.19 -11.21
C VAL A 170 12.20 14.51 -12.66
N ARG A 171 12.80 13.56 -13.39
CA ARG A 171 13.29 13.79 -14.76
C ARG A 171 12.15 14.04 -15.74
N ILE A 172 11.01 13.38 -15.53
CA ILE A 172 9.80 13.51 -16.35
C ILE A 172 8.63 14.14 -15.58
N ASN A 173 8.90 14.70 -14.40
CA ASN A 173 7.90 15.25 -13.47
C ASN A 173 6.63 14.38 -13.36
N SER A 174 6.81 13.10 -13.05
CA SER A 174 5.72 12.13 -12.99
C SER A 174 5.78 11.28 -11.73
N LEU A 175 4.64 10.75 -11.30
CA LEU A 175 4.53 9.80 -10.19
C LEU A 175 4.38 8.39 -10.74
N ILE A 176 5.26 7.49 -10.33
CA ILE A 176 5.15 6.05 -10.55
C ILE A 176 4.38 5.48 -9.37
N VAL A 177 3.19 4.97 -9.62
CA VAL A 177 2.29 4.42 -8.60
C VAL A 177 2.16 2.93 -8.80
N VAL A 178 2.56 2.15 -7.80
CA VAL A 178 2.27 0.72 -7.69
C VAL A 178 1.14 0.58 -6.70
N ALA A 179 -0.06 0.25 -7.18
CA ALA A 179 -1.25 0.10 -6.35
C ALA A 179 -2.33 -0.71 -7.10
N ASN A 180 -3.38 -1.11 -6.39
CA ASN A 180 -4.55 -1.72 -7.02
C ASN A 180 -5.35 -0.70 -7.86
N ALA A 181 -6.24 -1.16 -8.73
CA ALA A 181 -6.95 -0.27 -9.66
C ALA A 181 -7.83 0.81 -8.98
N GLN A 182 -8.40 0.50 -7.80
CA GLN A 182 -9.24 1.45 -7.05
C GLN A 182 -8.39 2.54 -6.38
N ASP A 183 -7.26 2.15 -5.80
CA ASP A 183 -6.30 3.04 -5.16
C ASP A 183 -5.63 3.93 -6.20
N THR A 184 -5.23 3.39 -7.36
CA THR A 184 -4.70 4.18 -8.49
C THR A 184 -5.70 5.26 -8.93
N ALA A 185 -6.98 4.92 -9.09
CA ALA A 185 -8.01 5.89 -9.48
C ALA A 185 -8.21 6.98 -8.41
N THR A 186 -8.07 6.63 -7.14
CA THR A 186 -8.14 7.59 -6.02
C THR A 186 -6.93 8.52 -6.03
N ILE A 187 -5.73 7.96 -6.22
CA ILE A 187 -4.47 8.71 -6.31
C ILE A 187 -4.49 9.66 -7.52
N GLU A 188 -5.01 9.21 -8.67
CA GLU A 188 -5.12 10.04 -9.86
C GLU A 188 -6.04 11.26 -9.64
N ARG A 189 -7.18 11.06 -8.96
CA ARG A 189 -8.08 12.17 -8.59
C ARG A 189 -7.40 13.15 -7.64
N LEU A 190 -6.73 12.64 -6.61
CA LEU A 190 -6.02 13.48 -5.65
C LEU A 190 -4.88 14.25 -6.33
N ALA A 191 -4.11 13.60 -7.20
CA ALA A 191 -3.07 14.24 -7.99
C ALA A 191 -3.64 15.37 -8.85
N LYS A 192 -4.76 15.16 -9.55
CA LYS A 192 -5.42 16.22 -10.33
C LYS A 192 -5.93 17.39 -9.48
N GLN A 193 -6.40 17.13 -8.26
CA GLN A 193 -6.87 18.17 -7.35
C GLN A 193 -5.72 19.00 -6.76
N LEU A 194 -4.54 18.39 -6.57
CA LEU A 194 -3.38 19.06 -5.99
C LEU A 194 -2.45 19.68 -7.05
N ASP A 195 -2.46 19.15 -8.28
CA ASP A 195 -1.73 19.68 -9.43
C ASP A 195 -2.45 20.90 -10.05
N THR A 196 -2.60 21.95 -9.24
CA THR A 196 -3.18 23.22 -9.66
C THR A 196 -2.10 24.27 -9.89
N GLN A 197 -2.32 25.16 -10.86
CA GLN A 197 -1.48 26.34 -11.02
C GLN A 197 -1.47 27.14 -9.72
N ARG A 198 -0.28 27.45 -9.20
CA ARG A 198 -0.16 28.41 -8.09
C ARG A 198 -0.89 29.70 -8.49
N PRO A 199 -1.76 30.26 -7.64
CA PRO A 199 -2.43 31.52 -7.92
C PRO A 199 -1.40 32.58 -8.33
N ARG A 200 -1.58 33.16 -9.53
CA ARG A 200 -0.77 34.27 -10.02
C ARG A 200 -1.03 35.48 -9.13
N GLY A 201 -0.24 35.63 -8.09
CA GLY A 201 -0.41 36.64 -7.04
C GLY A 201 0.46 36.36 -5.81
N THR A 202 0.87 35.11 -5.61
CA THR A 202 1.88 34.74 -4.60
C THR A 202 3.29 34.76 -5.22
N ASN A 203 3.59 35.78 -6.03
CA ASN A 203 4.98 36.11 -6.28
C ASN A 203 5.45 36.79 -5.00
N ASN A 204 6.17 36.05 -4.15
CA ASN A 204 6.75 36.62 -2.95
C ASN A 204 7.74 37.76 -3.26
N VAL A 205 8.09 37.98 -4.54
CA VAL A 205 9.00 39.03 -4.98
C VAL A 205 8.24 40.30 -5.32
N HIS A 206 8.47 41.33 -4.52
CA HIS A 206 7.99 42.70 -4.72
C HIS A 206 9.16 43.60 -5.11
N VAL A 207 8.98 44.42 -6.14
CA VAL A 207 9.99 45.40 -6.59
C VAL A 207 9.48 46.80 -6.27
N VAL A 208 10.20 47.52 -5.41
CA VAL A 208 9.84 48.86 -4.97
C VAL A 208 10.91 49.85 -5.46
N TYR A 209 10.53 50.73 -6.40
CA TYR A 209 11.41 51.80 -6.88
C TYR A 209 11.46 52.96 -5.89
N LEU A 210 12.67 53.34 -5.48
CA LEU A 210 12.89 54.43 -4.53
C LEU A 210 13.05 55.76 -5.26
N ARG A 211 12.34 56.79 -4.80
CA ARG A 211 12.41 58.15 -5.36
C ARG A 211 13.31 59.11 -4.60
N ASN A 212 13.36 58.96 -3.27
CA ASN A 212 13.98 59.92 -2.36
C ASN A 212 15.15 59.34 -1.55
N ALA A 213 15.48 58.06 -1.74
CA ALA A 213 16.50 57.36 -0.97
C ALA A 213 17.31 56.41 -1.86
N GLN A 214 18.54 56.10 -1.46
CA GLN A 214 19.39 55.12 -2.13
C GLN A 214 19.02 53.69 -1.71
N ALA A 215 18.92 52.78 -2.68
CA ALA A 215 18.57 51.38 -2.44
C ALA A 215 19.59 50.68 -1.53
N THR A 216 20.88 50.97 -1.64
CA THR A 216 21.93 50.35 -0.82
C THR A 216 21.77 50.68 0.67
N ASP A 217 21.59 51.96 1.00
CA ASP A 217 21.44 52.44 2.38
C ASP A 217 20.14 51.97 3.04
N THR A 218 19.05 52.01 2.27
CA THR A 218 17.73 51.57 2.74
C THR A 218 17.66 50.06 2.92
N ALA A 219 18.26 49.27 2.02
CA ALA A 219 18.36 47.83 2.19
C ALA A 219 19.12 47.48 3.47
N GLN A 220 20.27 48.11 3.72
CA GLN A 220 21.07 47.84 4.93
C GLN A 220 20.30 48.18 6.22
N SER A 221 19.57 49.31 6.21
CA SER A 221 18.73 49.74 7.33
C SER A 221 17.55 48.79 7.56
N LEU A 222 16.88 48.37 6.48
CA LEU A 222 15.71 47.48 6.54
C LEU A 222 16.11 46.07 6.96
N THR A 223 17.24 45.54 6.47
CA THR A 223 17.80 44.26 6.91
C THR A 223 18.16 44.31 8.40
N GLY A 224 18.73 45.41 8.88
CA GLY A 224 19.03 45.61 10.31
C GLY A 224 17.77 45.63 11.18
N ALA A 225 16.74 46.36 10.74
CA ALA A 225 15.44 46.41 11.43
C ALA A 225 14.75 45.04 11.47
N LEU A 226 14.70 44.34 10.33
CA LEU A 226 14.11 43.01 10.21
C LEU A 226 14.86 41.95 11.02
N ALA A 227 16.20 42.01 11.07
CA ALA A 227 17.01 41.13 11.90
C ALA A 227 16.69 41.32 13.39
N ASN A 228 16.52 42.56 13.84
CA ASN A 228 16.15 42.88 15.22
C ASN A 228 14.72 42.42 15.57
N MET A 229 13.78 42.56 14.63
CA MET A 229 12.40 42.08 14.80
C MET A 229 12.30 40.55 14.83
N ARG A 230 13.16 39.84 14.08
CA ARG A 230 13.27 38.37 14.12
C ARG A 230 13.78 37.86 15.48
N ILE A 231 14.69 38.59 16.12
CA ILE A 231 15.27 38.24 17.42
C ILE A 231 14.28 38.48 18.57
N ALA A 232 13.36 39.44 18.43
CA ALA A 232 12.37 39.78 19.45
C ALA A 232 11.14 38.85 19.51
N GLY A 233 11.07 37.79 18.70
CA GLY A 233 10.03 36.75 18.78
C GLY A 233 8.61 37.21 18.43
N ALA A 234 8.44 38.39 17.81
CA ALA A 234 7.13 38.99 17.58
C ALA A 234 6.42 38.51 16.29
N ILE A 235 7.07 37.72 15.42
CA ILE A 235 6.51 37.29 14.14
C ILE A 235 6.94 35.85 13.82
N GLU A 236 6.04 34.87 14.02
CA GLU A 236 6.27 33.47 13.61
C GLU A 236 6.31 33.29 12.07
N GLY A 237 5.96 34.32 11.29
CA GLY A 237 5.95 34.32 9.81
C GLY A 237 7.18 34.94 9.14
N ALA A 238 8.00 35.74 9.84
CA ALA A 238 9.08 36.52 9.24
C ALA A 238 10.32 35.71 8.81
N GLN A 239 10.25 34.37 8.79
CA GLN A 239 11.43 33.54 8.53
C GLN A 239 12.00 33.67 7.11
N ASN A 240 11.25 34.26 6.16
CA ASN A 240 11.65 34.29 4.76
C ASN A 240 11.63 35.69 4.11
N VAL A 241 11.66 36.79 4.89
CA VAL A 241 11.76 38.14 4.32
C VAL A 241 13.22 38.45 3.95
N GLN A 242 13.54 38.47 2.66
CA GLN A 242 14.86 38.84 2.15
C GLN A 242 14.78 40.13 1.35
N VAL A 243 15.64 41.09 1.69
CA VAL A 243 15.74 42.40 1.02
C VAL A 243 17.05 42.45 0.26
N THR A 244 17.02 42.79 -1.02
CA THR A 244 18.21 42.99 -1.86
C THR A 244 18.08 44.31 -2.60
N ALA A 245 19.14 45.10 -2.61
CA ALA A 245 19.20 46.35 -3.36
C ALA A 245 19.63 46.10 -4.81
N ASP A 246 18.97 46.76 -5.77
CA ASP A 246 19.47 46.94 -7.12
C ASP A 246 19.89 48.40 -7.30
N GLU A 247 21.20 48.62 -7.42
CA GLU A 247 21.82 49.95 -7.57
C GLU A 247 21.54 50.55 -8.95
N GLY A 248 21.37 49.71 -9.98
CA GLY A 248 21.20 50.18 -11.36
C GLY A 248 19.86 50.88 -11.59
N THR A 249 18.80 50.43 -10.92
CA THR A 249 17.45 51.00 -11.05
C THR A 249 16.96 51.73 -9.80
N ASN A 250 17.81 51.84 -8.77
CA ASN A 250 17.48 52.36 -7.45
C ASN A 250 16.20 51.72 -6.87
N ALA A 251 16.18 50.38 -6.86
CA ALA A 251 15.03 49.59 -6.46
C ALA A 251 15.37 48.61 -5.33
N LEU A 252 14.38 48.33 -4.48
CA LEU A 252 14.43 47.26 -3.48
C LEU A 252 13.66 46.06 -3.99
N ILE A 253 14.34 44.91 -4.03
CA ILE A 253 13.75 43.61 -4.30
C ILE A 253 13.48 42.97 -2.95
N ILE A 254 12.20 42.85 -2.60
CA ILE A 254 11.73 42.29 -1.32
C ILE A 254 11.08 40.95 -1.61
N THR A 255 11.71 39.86 -1.16
CA THR A 255 11.11 38.53 -1.18
C THR A 255 10.43 38.29 0.15
N ALA A 256 9.10 38.40 0.21
CA ALA A 256 8.28 38.28 1.42
C ALA A 256 6.91 37.66 1.09
N SER A 257 6.23 37.07 2.08
CA SER A 257 4.83 36.68 1.89
C SER A 257 3.95 37.93 1.73
N ALA A 258 2.79 37.82 1.08
CA ALA A 258 1.89 38.96 0.89
C ALA A 258 1.43 39.61 2.22
N GLN A 259 1.38 38.83 3.30
CA GLN A 259 1.02 39.31 4.64
C GLN A 259 2.15 40.08 5.33
N ASP A 260 3.40 39.79 5.00
CA ASP A 260 4.57 40.45 5.59
C ASP A 260 5.02 41.69 4.78
N PHE A 261 4.50 41.86 3.56
CA PHE A 261 4.83 42.99 2.69
C PHE A 261 3.93 44.22 2.91
N GLU A 262 2.65 44.01 3.28
CA GLU A 262 1.73 45.10 3.64
C GLU A 262 2.07 45.74 5.00
#